data_AF-A0A7S1PR26-F1
#
_entry.id   AF-A0A7S1PR26-F1
#
_cell.length_a   1.000
_cell.length_b   1.000
_cell.length_c   1.000
_cell.angle_alpha   90.00
_cell.angle_beta   90.00
_cell.angle_gamma   90.00
#
_symmetry.space_group_name_H-M   'P 1'
#
loop_
_entity.id
_entity.type
_entity.pdbx_description
1 polymer ?
#
loop_
_entity_poly.entity_id
_entity_poly.type
_entity_poly.pdbx_seq_one_letter_code
_entity_poly.pdbx_strand_id
1 'polypeptide(L)'
;TVSVLYWATSAMLRRSCAWRWGEAPRTYPFPKPFNRTPYDEDRHKVARRSQFTERQAAPEWMTKGSDGFGTGVGLHRAHPLSPLEGNVQPAERRDGQNVSLIFRATTSGFRHPSGSRLYFRGGKVPQPNSHPYLTGEPCPVYGWRILDHDVVRKFEAPVQDKEKVTYKPYVAQHEARLYEDRSGDAPQLPAGDGAGGAPPPAKPKAPGGKQPKDKPLLKRLFFWQ
;
A
#
# COMPACT_ATOMS: atom_id res chain seq x y z
N THR A 1 -42.30 -81.20 -4.49
CA THR A 1 -42.74 -80.10 -5.38
C THR A 1 -42.30 -78.78 -4.77
N VAL A 2 -41.00 -78.50 -4.76
CA VAL A 2 -40.29 -77.51 -5.63
C VAL A 2 -40.93 -76.13 -5.55
N SER A 3 -40.52 -75.29 -4.58
CA SER A 3 -39.47 -74.26 -4.67
C SER A 3 -39.88 -73.00 -5.44
N VAL A 4 -40.10 -71.89 -4.73
CA VAL A 4 -40.06 -70.54 -5.31
C VAL A 4 -38.88 -69.81 -4.71
N LEU A 5 -37.80 -69.74 -5.49
CA LEU A 5 -36.53 -69.09 -5.21
C LEU A 5 -36.58 -67.59 -5.53
N TYR A 6 -35.99 -66.80 -4.63
CA TYR A 6 -35.03 -65.72 -4.89
C TYR A 6 -35.18 -64.89 -6.16
N TRP A 7 -35.58 -63.63 -6.00
CA TRP A 7 -35.14 -62.53 -6.87
C TRP A 7 -34.69 -61.33 -6.02
N ALA A 8 -33.46 -61.41 -5.54
CA ALA A 8 -32.64 -60.24 -5.22
C ALA A 8 -31.52 -60.17 -6.26
N THR A 9 -31.70 -59.35 -7.30
CA THR A 9 -30.65 -59.05 -8.27
C THR A 9 -30.73 -57.60 -8.77
N SER A 10 -29.71 -56.84 -8.39
CA SER A 10 -29.00 -55.89 -9.25
C SER A 10 -29.79 -54.75 -9.91
N ALA A 11 -30.08 -53.71 -9.13
CA ALA A 11 -30.24 -52.34 -9.67
C ALA A 11 -28.89 -51.59 -9.63
N MET A 12 -27.92 -52.07 -10.40
CA MET A 12 -26.70 -51.31 -10.75
C MET A 12 -26.44 -51.44 -12.24
N LEU A 13 -26.06 -50.31 -12.84
CA LEU A 13 -25.58 -50.13 -14.21
C LEU A 13 -26.57 -50.40 -15.35
N ARG A 14 -27.33 -49.38 -15.71
CA ARG A 14 -27.57 -49.06 -17.13
C ARG A 14 -27.34 -47.57 -17.38
N ARG A 15 -26.06 -47.16 -17.35
CA ARG A 15 -25.60 -46.00 -18.12
C ARG A 15 -25.56 -46.43 -19.58
N SER A 16 -26.67 -46.23 -20.27
CA SER A 16 -26.77 -46.47 -21.71
C SER A 16 -26.10 -45.32 -22.46
N CYS A 17 -24.86 -45.52 -22.87
CA CYS A 17 -24.17 -44.66 -23.84
C CYS A 17 -24.80 -44.85 -25.22
N ALA A 18 -25.88 -44.14 -25.51
CA ALA A 18 -26.42 -44.03 -26.86
C ALA A 18 -25.60 -42.98 -27.64
N TRP A 19 -24.54 -43.41 -28.31
CA TRP A 19 -23.85 -42.59 -29.31
C TRP A 19 -24.70 -42.57 -30.59
N ARG A 20 -25.50 -41.52 -30.77
CA ARG A 20 -26.14 -41.23 -32.06
C ARG A 20 -25.07 -40.70 -33.02
N TRP A 21 -24.76 -41.50 -34.05
CA TRP A 21 -23.97 -41.04 -35.19
C TRP A 21 -24.79 -40.01 -35.96
N GLY A 22 -24.40 -38.74 -35.90
CA GLY A 22 -25.05 -37.64 -36.62
C GLY A 22 -24.94 -36.26 -35.98
N GLU A 23 -24.61 -36.18 -34.69
CA GLU A 23 -24.35 -34.91 -34.00
C GLU A 23 -22.89 -34.88 -33.57
N ALA A 24 -22.03 -34.25 -34.37
CA ALA A 24 -20.75 -33.80 -33.84
C ALA A 24 -21.04 -32.91 -32.63
N PRO A 25 -20.43 -33.14 -31.46
CA PRO A 25 -20.61 -32.26 -30.31
C PRO A 25 -20.19 -30.86 -30.75
N ARG A 26 -21.14 -29.92 -30.81
CA ARG A 26 -20.86 -28.50 -31.09
C ARG A 26 -19.96 -27.86 -30.03
N THR A 27 -19.70 -28.59 -28.95
CA THR A 27 -18.90 -28.18 -27.82
C THR A 27 -17.62 -29.01 -27.81
N TYR A 28 -16.48 -28.34 -27.89
CA TYR A 28 -15.15 -28.92 -27.82
C TYR A 28 -15.01 -29.81 -26.55
N PRO A 29 -14.56 -31.06 -26.66
CA PRO A 29 -14.57 -32.02 -25.54
C PRO A 29 -13.48 -31.75 -24.48
N PHE A 30 -12.57 -30.82 -24.75
CA PHE A 30 -11.57 -30.36 -23.79
C PHE A 30 -12.10 -29.14 -23.03
N PRO A 31 -11.74 -28.98 -21.73
CA PRO A 31 -12.08 -27.78 -20.98
C PRO A 31 -11.56 -26.56 -21.73
N LYS A 32 -12.47 -25.68 -22.17
CA LYS A 32 -12.13 -24.43 -22.88
C LYS A 32 -11.11 -23.67 -22.02
N PRO A 33 -9.94 -23.26 -22.58
CA PRO A 33 -8.85 -22.68 -21.80
C PRO A 33 -9.21 -21.37 -21.10
N PHE A 34 -10.32 -20.74 -21.51
CA PHE A 34 -10.81 -19.46 -21.02
C PHE A 34 -12.19 -19.52 -20.37
N ASN A 35 -12.67 -20.72 -20.01
CA ASN A 35 -13.98 -20.88 -19.40
C ASN A 35 -14.05 -20.08 -18.08
N ARG A 36 -15.06 -19.22 -17.94
CA ARG A 36 -15.23 -18.29 -16.78
C ARG A 36 -14.17 -17.18 -16.65
N THR A 37 -13.43 -16.88 -17.71
CA THR A 37 -12.58 -15.67 -17.77
C THR A 37 -13.34 -14.51 -18.42
N PRO A 38 -12.86 -13.25 -18.30
CA PRO A 38 -13.48 -12.09 -18.96
C PRO A 38 -13.56 -12.21 -20.50
N TYR A 39 -12.75 -13.08 -21.10
CA TYR A 39 -12.64 -13.31 -22.54
C TYR A 39 -13.47 -14.49 -23.04
N ASP A 40 -14.34 -15.05 -22.19
CA ASP A 40 -15.19 -16.18 -22.55
C ASP A 40 -16.36 -15.74 -23.45
N GLU A 41 -16.21 -15.97 -24.75
CA GLU A 41 -17.18 -15.58 -25.80
C GLU A 41 -18.57 -16.23 -25.64
N ASP A 42 -18.68 -17.33 -24.88
CA ASP A 42 -19.94 -18.08 -24.69
C ASP A 42 -20.83 -17.49 -23.59
N ARG A 43 -20.42 -16.37 -22.98
CA ARG A 43 -21.18 -15.71 -21.92
C ARG A 43 -22.46 -15.08 -22.48
N HIS A 44 -23.56 -15.84 -22.41
CA HIS A 44 -24.88 -15.41 -22.92
C HIS A 44 -25.30 -14.03 -22.39
N LYS A 45 -26.04 -13.29 -23.25
CA LYS A 45 -26.54 -11.91 -23.07
C LYS A 45 -27.21 -11.62 -21.70
N VAL A 46 -27.68 -12.64 -20.97
CA VAL A 46 -28.31 -12.52 -19.65
C VAL A 46 -27.29 -12.23 -18.53
N ALA A 47 -26.06 -12.75 -18.62
CA ALA A 47 -25.01 -12.49 -17.63
C ALA A 47 -24.41 -11.07 -17.72
N ARG A 48 -24.67 -10.33 -18.80
CA ARG A 48 -24.30 -8.92 -18.93
C ARG A 48 -25.16 -7.99 -18.08
N ARG A 49 -26.39 -8.38 -17.72
CA ARG A 49 -27.32 -7.51 -16.96
C ARG A 49 -27.04 -7.47 -15.46
N SER A 50 -26.54 -8.55 -14.85
CA SER A 50 -26.23 -8.55 -13.40
C SER A 50 -24.89 -7.89 -13.06
N GLN A 51 -24.03 -7.61 -14.05
CA GLN A 51 -22.79 -6.85 -13.84
C GLN A 51 -23.00 -5.33 -13.89
N PHE A 52 -24.13 -4.85 -14.43
CA PHE A 52 -24.38 -3.43 -14.62
C PHE A 52 -25.05 -2.77 -13.41
N THR A 53 -25.56 -3.57 -12.47
CA THR A 53 -26.36 -3.09 -11.32
C THR A 53 -25.57 -3.00 -10.01
N GLU A 54 -24.39 -3.60 -9.93
CA GLU A 54 -23.52 -3.45 -8.75
C GLU A 54 -22.33 -2.59 -9.16
N ARG A 55 -22.38 -1.29 -8.83
CA ARG A 55 -21.21 -0.40 -8.96
C ARG A 55 -20.13 -0.90 -8.01
N GLN A 56 -19.31 -1.85 -8.45
CA GLN A 56 -18.05 -2.14 -7.77
C GLN A 56 -17.16 -0.92 -7.97
N ALA A 57 -17.03 -0.10 -6.94
CA ALA A 57 -16.11 1.03 -6.92
C ALA A 57 -14.67 0.55 -7.23
N ALA A 58 -14.24 -0.54 -6.57
CA ALA A 58 -12.93 -1.11 -6.80
C ALA A 58 -12.88 -2.07 -8.01
N PRO A 59 -11.77 -2.11 -8.75
CA PRO A 59 -11.61 -3.00 -9.90
C PRO A 59 -11.53 -4.48 -9.49
N GLU A 60 -12.02 -5.37 -10.39
CA GLU A 60 -12.19 -6.80 -10.09
C GLU A 60 -10.88 -7.51 -9.69
N TRP A 61 -9.73 -7.06 -10.20
CA TRP A 61 -8.43 -7.69 -9.93
C TRP A 61 -8.03 -7.64 -8.44
N MET A 62 -8.59 -6.71 -7.65
CA MET A 62 -8.33 -6.66 -6.20
C MET A 62 -9.00 -7.81 -5.43
N THR A 63 -10.00 -8.46 -6.02
CA THR A 63 -10.73 -9.58 -5.39
C THR A 63 -10.40 -10.93 -6.01
N LYS A 64 -10.30 -11.00 -7.34
CA LYS A 64 -10.05 -12.25 -8.08
C LYS A 64 -8.61 -12.40 -8.56
N GLY A 65 -7.85 -11.31 -8.61
CA GLY A 65 -6.53 -11.26 -9.23
C GLY A 65 -6.62 -10.95 -10.72
N SER A 66 -5.49 -10.53 -11.27
CA SER A 66 -5.32 -10.28 -12.71
C SER A 66 -4.87 -11.52 -13.49
N ASP A 67 -4.38 -12.54 -12.79
CA ASP A 67 -3.82 -13.76 -13.35
C ASP A 67 -4.38 -15.02 -12.65
N GLY A 68 -3.94 -16.19 -13.11
CA GLY A 68 -4.31 -17.48 -12.51
C GLY A 68 -3.68 -17.74 -11.13
N PHE A 69 -2.85 -16.85 -10.60
CA PHE A 69 -2.21 -16.97 -9.30
C PHE A 69 -2.82 -16.04 -8.23
N GLY A 70 -3.66 -15.10 -8.65
CA GLY A 70 -4.28 -14.11 -7.78
C GLY A 70 -3.43 -12.86 -7.57
N THR A 71 -2.59 -12.49 -8.54
CA THR A 71 -1.77 -11.29 -8.51
C THR A 71 -2.65 -10.04 -8.40
N GLY A 72 -2.39 -9.25 -7.36
CA GLY A 72 -3.16 -8.05 -7.03
C GLY A 72 -4.32 -8.28 -6.05
N VAL A 73 -4.62 -9.51 -5.64
CA VAL A 73 -5.65 -9.76 -4.61
C VAL A 73 -5.21 -9.21 -3.25
N GLY A 74 -6.00 -8.31 -2.69
CA GLY A 74 -5.68 -7.71 -1.40
C GLY A 74 -6.49 -6.47 -1.10
N LEU A 75 -6.16 -5.84 0.03
CA LEU A 75 -6.72 -4.56 0.42
C LEU A 75 -5.80 -3.43 -0.06
N HIS A 76 -6.35 -2.53 -0.88
CA HIS A 76 -5.63 -1.43 -1.51
C HIS A 76 -6.27 -0.10 -1.09
N ARG A 77 -5.45 0.79 -0.53
CA ARG A 77 -5.84 2.14 -0.12
C ARG A 77 -5.55 3.10 -1.26
N ALA A 78 -6.55 3.80 -1.77
CA ALA A 78 -6.33 4.87 -2.74
C ALA A 78 -6.02 6.20 -2.04
N HIS A 79 -5.26 7.06 -2.71
CA HIS A 79 -5.09 8.45 -2.26
C HIS A 79 -6.41 9.21 -2.48
N PRO A 80 -6.85 10.12 -1.58
CA PRO A 80 -8.12 10.83 -1.74
C PRO A 80 -8.24 11.65 -3.04
N LEU A 81 -7.10 12.12 -3.57
CA LEU A 81 -7.02 12.86 -4.82
C LEU A 81 -6.72 11.98 -6.05
N SER A 82 -6.45 10.69 -5.85
CA SER A 82 -6.18 9.78 -6.95
C SER A 82 -7.48 9.47 -7.70
N PRO A 83 -7.44 9.38 -9.05
CA PRO A 83 -8.56 8.84 -9.82
C PRO A 83 -8.71 7.31 -9.64
N LEU A 84 -7.73 6.63 -9.03
CA LEU A 84 -7.79 5.19 -8.81
C LEU A 84 -8.71 4.85 -7.64
N GLU A 85 -9.58 3.88 -7.85
CA GLU A 85 -10.50 3.40 -6.81
C GLU A 85 -9.93 2.16 -6.11
N GLY A 86 -9.71 2.27 -4.81
CA GLY A 86 -9.29 1.17 -3.94
C GLY A 86 -10.46 0.54 -3.21
N ASN A 87 -10.33 -0.74 -2.80
CA ASN A 87 -11.33 -1.41 -1.97
C ASN A 87 -11.23 -1.06 -0.47
N VAL A 88 -10.26 -0.21 -0.08
CA VAL A 88 -10.19 0.42 1.24
C VAL A 88 -10.43 1.92 1.08
N GLN A 89 -11.57 2.37 1.59
CA GLN A 89 -11.89 3.79 1.65
C GLN A 89 -11.04 4.52 2.71
N PRO A 90 -10.63 5.77 2.45
CA PRO A 90 -9.98 6.61 3.45
C PRO A 90 -10.91 6.91 4.63
N ALA A 91 -10.35 7.35 5.76
CA ALA A 91 -11.09 7.58 7.00
C ALA A 91 -12.32 8.50 6.82
N GLU A 92 -12.21 9.49 5.93
CA GLU A 92 -13.25 10.48 5.61
C GLU A 92 -14.42 9.91 4.81
N ARG A 93 -14.24 8.77 4.12
CA ARG A 93 -15.25 8.13 3.27
C ARG A 93 -15.61 6.72 3.76
N ARG A 94 -15.53 6.47 5.08
CA ARG A 94 -15.83 5.13 5.61
C ARG A 94 -17.31 4.75 5.52
N ASP A 95 -18.19 5.70 5.25
CA ASP A 95 -19.61 5.45 5.09
C ASP A 95 -19.85 4.55 3.88
N GLY A 96 -20.31 3.32 4.13
CA GLY A 96 -20.47 2.27 3.10
C GLY A 96 -19.22 1.40 2.87
N GLN A 97 -18.18 1.51 3.71
CA GLN A 97 -17.03 0.61 3.64
C GLN A 97 -17.42 -0.82 4.05
N ASN A 98 -16.96 -1.81 3.26
CA ASN A 98 -17.20 -3.21 3.58
C ASN A 98 -16.26 -3.69 4.70
N VAL A 99 -16.65 -3.40 5.95
CA VAL A 99 -15.88 -3.77 7.16
C VAL A 99 -15.66 -5.28 7.25
N SER A 100 -16.64 -6.08 6.81
CA SER A 100 -16.56 -7.55 6.84
C SER A 100 -15.46 -8.08 5.93
N LEU A 101 -15.33 -7.52 4.73
CA LEU A 101 -14.28 -7.86 3.78
C LEU A 101 -12.90 -7.50 4.33
N ILE A 102 -12.78 -6.32 4.93
CA ILE A 102 -11.52 -5.87 5.53
C ILE A 102 -11.13 -6.77 6.69
N PHE A 103 -12.05 -7.05 7.61
CA PHE A 103 -11.82 -7.92 8.75
C PHE A 103 -11.43 -9.34 8.30
N ARG A 104 -12.13 -9.90 7.30
CA ARG A 104 -11.80 -11.22 6.75
C ARG A 104 -10.39 -11.25 6.15
N ALA A 105 -10.03 -10.23 5.37
CA ALA A 105 -8.73 -10.14 4.74
C ALA A 105 -7.60 -10.00 5.76
N THR A 106 -7.79 -9.20 6.81
CA THR A 106 -6.76 -8.99 7.85
C THR A 106 -6.60 -10.18 8.79
N THR A 107 -7.68 -10.91 9.10
CA THR A 107 -7.64 -12.06 10.03
C THR A 107 -7.32 -13.39 9.35
N SER A 108 -7.92 -13.62 8.18
CA SER A 108 -7.87 -14.94 7.51
C SER A 108 -7.22 -14.89 6.13
N GLY A 109 -6.98 -13.71 5.57
CA GLY A 109 -6.51 -13.56 4.20
C GLY A 109 -7.54 -14.03 3.17
N PHE A 110 -7.14 -14.00 1.90
CA PHE A 110 -7.95 -14.53 0.81
C PHE A 110 -7.45 -15.93 0.44
N ARG A 111 -8.32 -16.94 0.49
CA ARG A 111 -7.97 -18.30 0.05
C ARG A 111 -8.16 -18.38 -1.46
N HIS A 112 -7.05 -18.50 -2.19
CA HIS A 112 -7.08 -18.63 -3.64
C HIS A 112 -7.28 -20.10 -4.04
N PRO A 113 -8.00 -20.39 -5.16
CA PRO A 113 -8.19 -21.75 -5.65
C PRO A 113 -6.88 -22.51 -5.96
N SER A 114 -5.78 -21.81 -6.22
CA SER A 114 -4.44 -22.41 -6.37
C SER A 114 -3.89 -23.06 -5.09
N GLY A 115 -4.59 -22.93 -3.96
CA GLY A 115 -4.16 -23.45 -2.66
C GLY A 115 -3.35 -22.46 -1.82
N SER A 116 -2.95 -21.32 -2.37
CA SER A 116 -2.25 -20.27 -1.62
C SER A 116 -3.19 -19.31 -0.88
N ARG A 117 -2.77 -18.84 0.30
CA ARG A 117 -3.40 -17.67 0.94
C ARG A 117 -2.75 -16.39 0.41
N LEU A 118 -3.57 -15.45 -0.01
CA LEU A 118 -3.20 -14.14 -0.54
C LEU A 118 -3.51 -13.06 0.50
N TYR A 119 -2.80 -11.94 0.41
CA TYR A 119 -2.83 -10.80 1.33
C TYR A 119 -2.37 -11.08 2.77
N PHE A 120 -2.83 -12.14 3.43
CA PHE A 120 -2.38 -12.55 4.77
C PHE A 120 -2.20 -14.07 4.85
N ARG A 121 -0.98 -14.51 5.19
CA ARG A 121 -0.62 -15.94 5.34
C ARG A 121 -0.48 -16.38 6.80
N GLY A 122 -0.32 -15.44 7.74
CA GLY A 122 -0.09 -15.68 9.16
C GLY A 122 0.89 -14.67 9.77
N GLY A 123 1.04 -14.67 11.09
CA GLY A 123 1.95 -13.76 11.81
C GLY A 123 1.33 -12.39 12.10
N LYS A 124 2.06 -11.31 11.77
CA LYS A 124 1.63 -9.93 12.04
C LYS A 124 0.48 -9.53 11.12
N VAL A 125 -0.64 -9.13 11.72
CA VAL A 125 -1.84 -8.68 11.00
C VAL A 125 -1.53 -7.43 10.15
N PRO A 126 -1.89 -7.41 8.86
CA PRO A 126 -1.71 -6.24 8.01
C PRO A 126 -2.64 -5.11 8.44
N GLN A 127 -2.16 -3.87 8.38
CA GLN A 127 -2.92 -2.67 8.72
C GLN A 127 -3.29 -1.88 7.46
N PRO A 128 -4.50 -2.05 6.90
CA PRO A 128 -4.87 -1.47 5.60
C PRO A 128 -4.81 0.06 5.57
N ASN A 129 -5.03 0.69 6.73
CA ASN A 129 -5.00 2.15 6.87
C ASN A 129 -3.60 2.75 6.70
N SER A 130 -2.54 1.98 6.94
CA SER A 130 -1.15 2.42 6.81
C SER A 130 -0.46 1.88 5.55
N HIS A 131 -1.19 1.15 4.70
CA HIS A 131 -0.63 0.70 3.42
C HIS A 131 -0.27 1.90 2.54
N PRO A 132 0.80 1.80 1.74
CA PRO A 132 1.09 2.82 0.73
C PRO A 132 -0.11 2.98 -0.19
N TYR A 133 -0.27 4.19 -0.71
CA TYR A 133 -1.36 4.47 -1.63
C TYR A 133 -1.18 3.71 -2.94
N LEU A 134 -2.30 3.29 -3.52
CA LEU A 134 -2.35 2.61 -4.81
C LEU A 134 -1.86 3.54 -5.93
N THR A 135 -0.95 3.05 -6.76
CA THR A 135 -0.32 3.82 -7.84
C THR A 135 -0.69 3.33 -9.24
N GLY A 136 -1.39 2.20 -9.35
CA GLY A 136 -1.64 1.58 -10.64
C GLY A 136 -2.35 0.25 -10.55
N GLU A 137 -2.10 -0.61 -11.53
CA GLU A 137 -2.76 -1.90 -11.66
C GLU A 137 -1.78 -2.98 -12.13
N PRO A 138 -2.06 -4.26 -11.84
CA PRO A 138 -1.23 -5.35 -12.31
C PRO A 138 -1.34 -5.54 -13.83
N CYS A 139 -0.24 -5.90 -14.46
CA CYS A 139 -0.15 -6.14 -15.90
C CYS A 139 0.62 -7.44 -16.16
N PRO A 140 0.14 -8.36 -17.00
CA PRO A 140 0.81 -9.64 -17.25
C PRO A 140 2.18 -9.49 -17.94
N VAL A 141 2.42 -8.37 -18.64
CA VAL A 141 3.67 -8.15 -19.38
C VAL A 141 4.79 -7.61 -18.47
N TYR A 142 4.48 -6.60 -17.64
CA TYR A 142 5.47 -5.87 -16.83
C TYR A 142 5.33 -6.10 -15.32
N GLY A 143 4.35 -6.91 -14.90
CA GLY A 143 3.98 -7.11 -13.50
C GLY A 143 3.07 -5.99 -12.97
N TRP A 144 3.53 -4.74 -12.96
CA TRP A 144 2.78 -3.59 -12.45
C TRP A 144 2.88 -2.39 -13.38
N ARG A 145 1.74 -1.83 -13.78
CA ARG A 145 1.64 -0.62 -14.58
C ARG A 145 1.26 0.55 -13.67
N ILE A 146 2.15 1.53 -13.54
CA ILE A 146 1.87 2.77 -12.82
C ILE A 146 0.89 3.59 -13.68
N LEU A 147 -0.25 3.94 -13.11
CA LEU A 147 -1.29 4.77 -13.75
C LEU A 147 -1.31 6.17 -13.14
N ASP A 148 -1.06 6.26 -11.84
CA ASP A 148 -1.06 7.52 -11.09
C ASP A 148 0.36 7.79 -10.58
N HIS A 149 1.04 8.71 -11.26
CA HIS A 149 2.40 9.10 -10.92
C HIS A 149 2.45 10.13 -9.78
N ASP A 150 1.37 10.86 -9.53
CA ASP A 150 1.32 11.95 -8.55
C ASP A 150 1.19 11.43 -7.12
N VAL A 151 0.66 10.22 -6.97
CA VAL A 151 0.62 9.50 -5.69
C VAL A 151 2.02 9.17 -5.16
N VAL A 152 3.00 9.02 -6.05
CA VAL A 152 4.38 8.69 -5.66
C VAL A 152 5.07 9.96 -5.15
N ARG A 153 5.26 10.02 -3.83
CA ARG A 153 5.92 11.16 -3.18
C ARG A 153 7.39 11.25 -3.60
N LYS A 154 7.71 12.31 -4.34
CA LYS A 154 9.08 12.71 -4.65
C LYS A 154 9.53 13.74 -3.61
N PHE A 155 10.59 13.43 -2.88
CA PHE A 155 11.14 14.31 -1.85
C PHE A 155 12.26 15.14 -2.47
N GLU A 156 11.90 16.26 -3.08
CA GLU A 156 12.85 17.21 -3.64
C GLU A 156 13.36 18.11 -2.50
N ALA A 157 14.58 17.83 -2.04
CA ALA A 157 15.26 18.73 -1.12
C ALA A 157 15.74 19.96 -1.91
N PRO A 158 15.53 21.18 -1.39
CA PRO A 158 16.05 22.37 -2.06
C PRO A 158 17.57 22.26 -2.16
N VAL A 159 18.11 22.56 -3.35
CA VAL A 159 19.56 22.63 -3.55
C VAL A 159 20.08 23.74 -2.64
N GLN A 160 20.91 23.36 -1.67
CA GLN A 160 21.53 24.34 -0.78
C GLN A 160 22.59 25.09 -1.58
N ASP A 161 22.37 26.39 -1.83
CA ASP A 161 23.41 27.28 -2.31
C ASP A 161 24.58 27.21 -1.32
N LYS A 162 25.82 27.07 -1.81
CA LYS A 162 27.03 26.94 -0.96
C LYS A 162 27.20 28.12 0.01
N GLU A 163 26.56 29.26 -0.28
CA GLU A 163 26.54 30.47 0.56
C GLU A 163 25.46 30.46 1.65
N LYS A 164 24.49 29.53 1.61
CA LYS A 164 23.37 29.38 2.58
C LYS A 164 23.58 28.23 3.58
N VAL A 165 24.76 27.62 3.65
CA VAL A 165 25.10 26.54 4.60
C VAL A 165 25.34 27.05 6.03
N THR A 166 24.73 28.18 6.39
CA THR A 166 24.80 28.78 7.73
C THR A 166 23.82 28.09 8.69
N TYR A 167 22.71 27.56 8.16
CA TYR A 167 21.67 26.95 8.99
C TYR A 167 22.10 25.57 9.51
N LYS A 168 22.05 25.43 10.84
CA LYS A 168 22.23 24.17 11.57
C LYS A 168 20.90 23.76 12.18
N PRO A 169 20.67 22.45 12.47
CA PRO A 169 19.41 21.98 13.05
C PRO A 169 19.14 22.54 14.45
N TYR A 170 20.18 22.99 15.15
CA TYR A 170 20.08 23.63 16.47
C TYR A 170 20.69 25.02 16.42
N VAL A 171 20.07 25.96 17.14
CA VAL A 171 20.52 27.34 17.32
C VAL A 171 21.39 27.42 18.58
N ALA A 172 22.40 28.30 18.59
CA ALA A 172 23.23 28.48 19.77
C ALA A 172 22.43 29.15 20.90
N GLN A 173 22.61 28.72 22.15
CA GLN A 173 21.82 29.21 23.29
C GLN A 173 21.91 30.73 23.50
N HIS A 174 23.05 31.34 23.20
CA HIS A 174 23.21 32.80 23.33
C HIS A 174 22.43 33.57 22.27
N GLU A 175 22.32 33.02 21.05
CA GLU A 175 21.47 33.57 19.99
C GLU A 175 19.99 33.41 20.36
N ALA A 176 19.60 32.28 20.94
CA ALA A 176 18.22 32.04 21.39
C ALA A 176 17.74 33.06 22.44
N ARG A 177 18.58 33.40 23.43
CA ARG A 177 18.26 34.43 24.44
C ARG A 177 17.98 35.80 23.82
N LEU A 178 18.71 36.17 22.76
CA LEU A 178 18.50 37.43 22.05
C LEU A 178 17.15 37.50 21.34
N TYR A 179 16.52 36.36 21.02
CA TYR A 179 15.17 36.30 20.46
C TYR A 179 14.07 36.27 21.52
N GLU A 180 14.32 35.66 22.69
CA GLU A 180 13.38 35.63 23.81
C GLU A 180 13.22 37.02 24.47
N ASP A 181 14.30 37.78 24.59
CA ASP A 181 14.25 39.16 25.09
C ASP A 181 13.61 40.14 24.08
N ARG A 182 13.38 39.68 22.84
CA ARG A 182 12.89 40.47 21.69
C ARG A 182 11.37 40.42 21.48
N SER A 183 10.63 39.59 22.23
CA SER A 183 9.16 39.61 22.22
C SER A 183 8.56 40.78 23.01
N GLY A 184 9.39 41.70 23.52
CA GLY A 184 8.98 42.93 24.19
C GLY A 184 9.11 44.20 23.34
N ASP A 185 10.16 44.35 22.52
CA ASP A 185 10.36 45.49 21.61
C ASP A 185 11.55 45.19 20.70
N ALA A 186 11.46 45.58 19.42
CA ALA A 186 12.49 45.32 18.42
C ALA A 186 13.78 46.16 18.67
N PRO A 187 14.96 45.55 18.87
CA PRO A 187 16.24 46.23 18.79
C PRO A 187 16.65 46.37 17.34
N GLN A 188 16.78 47.62 16.91
CA GLN A 188 17.60 48.03 15.78
C GLN A 188 18.97 47.35 15.89
N LEU A 189 19.39 46.68 14.81
CA LEU A 189 20.79 46.35 14.60
C LEU A 189 21.58 47.66 14.63
N PRO A 190 22.66 47.80 15.42
CA PRO A 190 23.48 48.99 15.35
C PRO A 190 24.17 49.00 13.98
N ALA A 191 23.65 49.85 13.09
CA ALA A 191 24.42 50.34 11.96
C ALA A 191 25.66 51.03 12.55
N GLY A 192 26.82 50.61 12.07
CA GLY A 192 28.09 51.17 12.45
C GLY A 192 28.18 52.67 12.15
N ASP A 193 29.23 53.25 12.72
CA ASP A 193 29.86 54.54 12.42
C ASP A 193 29.46 55.71 13.34
N GLY A 194 30.33 55.97 14.32
CA GLY A 194 30.28 57.15 15.15
C GLY A 194 31.38 57.14 16.22
N ALA A 195 32.43 57.91 16.01
CA ALA A 195 33.66 58.00 16.79
C ALA A 195 33.47 58.34 18.28
N GLY A 196 34.27 57.72 19.16
CA GLY A 196 34.37 58.10 20.57
C GLY A 196 35.08 57.04 21.41
N GLY A 197 36.25 57.38 21.96
CA GLY A 197 37.23 56.43 22.51
C GLY A 197 36.79 55.53 23.66
N ALA A 198 37.25 54.27 23.60
CA ALA A 198 37.56 53.42 24.74
C ALA A 198 38.70 52.48 24.31
N PRO A 199 39.73 52.22 25.14
CA PRO A 199 40.80 51.31 24.76
C PRO A 199 40.22 49.89 24.58
N PRO A 200 40.72 49.10 23.61
CA PRO A 200 40.14 47.80 23.31
C PRO A 200 40.25 46.89 24.54
N PRO A 201 39.18 46.23 25.01
CA PRO A 201 39.33 45.17 25.98
C PRO A 201 40.24 44.11 25.35
N ALA A 202 41.29 43.75 26.08
CA ALA A 202 42.28 42.76 25.67
C ALA A 202 41.57 41.55 25.07
N LYS A 203 41.94 41.19 23.83
CA LYS A 203 41.52 39.93 23.23
C LYS A 203 41.78 38.83 24.27
N PRO A 204 40.78 38.07 24.75
CA PRO A 204 41.11 36.84 25.44
C PRO A 204 41.91 36.03 24.43
N LYS A 205 43.17 35.74 24.76
CA LYS A 205 44.00 34.79 24.01
C LYS A 205 43.10 33.60 23.74
N ALA A 206 42.79 33.34 22.47
CA ALA A 206 42.23 32.07 22.07
C ALA A 206 43.15 31.02 22.70
N PRO A 207 42.67 30.18 23.64
CA PRO A 207 43.50 29.07 24.05
C PRO A 207 43.70 28.27 22.76
N GLY A 208 44.95 28.21 22.30
CA GLY A 208 45.41 27.28 21.27
C GLY A 208 45.33 25.84 21.77
N GLY A 209 44.15 25.47 22.28
CA GLY A 209 43.80 24.14 22.72
C GLY A 209 43.36 23.37 21.49
N LYS A 210 44.16 22.38 21.14
CA LYS A 210 43.73 21.24 20.33
C LYS A 210 42.27 20.93 20.67
N GLN A 211 41.38 20.93 19.67
CA GLN A 211 40.05 20.33 19.78
C GLN A 211 40.22 19.00 20.53
N PRO A 212 39.60 18.81 21.71
CA PRO A 212 39.80 17.58 22.45
C PRO A 212 39.27 16.45 21.58
N LYS A 213 40.21 15.62 21.11
CA LYS A 213 39.93 14.32 20.47
C LYS A 213 38.96 13.58 21.38
N ASP A 214 37.75 13.37 20.86
CA ASP A 214 36.68 12.50 21.34
C ASP A 214 36.72 12.17 22.84
N LYS A 215 35.96 12.96 23.63
CA LYS A 215 35.63 12.57 25.00
C LYS A 215 34.89 11.22 24.94
N PRO A 216 35.32 10.17 25.66
CA PRO A 216 34.68 8.86 25.56
C PRO A 216 33.26 8.92 26.13
N LEU A 217 32.28 8.59 25.28
CA LEU A 217 30.89 8.40 25.71
C LEU A 217 30.80 7.09 26.50
N LEU A 218 30.49 7.18 27.79
CA LEU A 218 30.31 6.01 28.66
C LEU A 218 28.87 5.50 28.61
N LYS A 219 28.68 4.18 28.68
CA LYS A 219 27.35 3.57 28.83
C LYS A 219 26.73 4.03 30.16
N ARG A 220 25.64 4.78 30.08
CA ARG A 220 24.84 5.20 31.24
C ARG A 220 23.46 4.53 31.20
N LEU A 221 22.85 4.36 32.36
CA LEU A 221 21.49 3.82 32.49
C LEU A 221 20.44 4.84 32.07
N PHE A 222 20.75 6.12 32.22
CA PHE A 222 19.83 7.22 31.95
C PHE A 222 20.63 8.50 31.69
N PHE A 223 20.12 9.36 30.81
CA PHE A 223 20.65 10.69 30.54
C PHE A 223 19.55 11.72 30.78
N TRP A 224 19.78 12.63 31.72
CA TRP A 224 18.94 13.82 31.93
C TRP A 224 19.47 14.96 31.05
N GLN A 225 18.57 15.77 30.47
CA GLN A 225 18.89 16.92 29.61
C GLN A 225 18.29 18.20 30.19
#